data_AF-A0A8X7TDY5-F1
#
_entry.id   AF-A0A8X7TDY5-F1
#
_cell.length_a   1.000
_cell.length_b   1.000
_cell.length_c   1.000
_cell.angle_alpha   90.00
_cell.angle_beta   90.00
_cell.angle_gamma   90.00
#
_symmetry.space_group_name_H-M   'P 1'
#
loop_
_entity.id
_entity.type
_entity.pdbx_description
1 polymer ?
#
loop_
_entity_poly.entity_id
_entity_poly.type
_entity_poly.pdbx_seq_one_letter_code
_entity_poly.pdbx_strand_id
1 'polypeptide(L)'
;MSAAYCVRGGPEKEKLAMEYLERRECEYDSKTLVEFYTFKNKFCISLLLIFTSTPDKVSNKYYLGPAPLEEMAMQIATASGPRGNNWEYLFKLEKAMHDIEHEENFVIELANEVRKQLDLP
;
A
#
# COMPACT_ATOMS: atom_id res chain seq x y z
N MET A 1 8.31 -3.47 8.52
CA MET A 1 8.68 -4.56 7.60
C MET A 1 7.60 -4.66 6.55
N SER A 2 8.00 -4.86 5.30
CA SER A 2 7.11 -5.17 4.17
C SER A 2 7.44 -6.56 3.64
N ALA A 3 6.59 -7.11 2.78
CA ALA A 3 6.78 -8.42 2.17
C ALA A 3 7.25 -8.28 0.71
N ALA A 4 8.20 -9.14 0.31
CA ALA A 4 8.62 -9.30 -1.07
C ALA A 4 8.18 -10.69 -1.58
N TYR A 5 7.65 -10.74 -2.80
CA TYR A 5 7.11 -11.98 -3.39
C TYR A 5 7.91 -12.37 -4.63
N CYS A 6 8.21 -13.66 -4.76
CA CYS A 6 8.83 -14.25 -5.94
C CYS A 6 7.79 -15.08 -6.70
N VAL A 7 7.55 -14.74 -7.96
CA VAL A 7 6.68 -15.53 -8.84
C VAL A 7 7.43 -16.79 -9.25
N ARG A 8 6.87 -17.96 -8.91
CA ARG A 8 7.45 -19.26 -9.25
C ARG A 8 6.72 -19.92 -10.42
N GLY A 9 7.45 -20.74 -11.17
CA GLY A 9 6.91 -21.60 -12.22
C GLY A 9 7.13 -21.10 -13.65
N GLY A 10 8.21 -20.35 -13.87
CA GLY A 10 8.78 -20.08 -15.18
C GLY A 10 8.23 -18.83 -15.88
N PRO A 11 8.78 -18.50 -17.07
CA PRO A 11 8.54 -17.22 -17.75
C PRO A 11 7.07 -16.94 -18.10
N GLU A 12 6.28 -17.98 -18.36
CA GLU A 12 4.86 -17.83 -18.69
C GLU A 12 4.05 -17.35 -17.48
N LYS A 13 4.31 -17.91 -16.29
CA LYS A 13 3.65 -17.46 -15.05
C LYS A 13 4.12 -16.08 -14.63
N GLU A 14 5.39 -15.78 -14.83
CA GLU A 14 5.93 -14.43 -14.62
C GLU A 14 5.21 -13.42 -15.52
N LYS A 15 5.05 -13.73 -16.82
CA LYS A 15 4.32 -12.88 -17.76
C LYS A 15 2.87 -12.68 -17.33
N LEU A 16 2.15 -13.73 -16.96
CA LEU A 16 0.76 -13.64 -16.50
C LEU A 16 0.62 -12.83 -15.20
N ALA A 17 1.55 -13.02 -14.25
CA ALA A 17 1.60 -12.24 -13.02
C ALA A 17 1.85 -10.76 -13.31
N MET A 18 2.76 -10.46 -14.24
CA MET A 18 3.03 -9.10 -14.67
C MET A 18 1.84 -8.45 -15.36
N GLU A 19 1.17 -9.14 -16.29
CA GLU A 19 -0.05 -8.63 -16.93
C GLU A 19 -1.18 -8.34 -15.92
N TYR A 20 -1.29 -9.18 -14.88
CA TYR A 20 -2.24 -8.95 -13.78
C TYR A 20 -1.87 -7.70 -12.96
N LEU A 21 -0.60 -7.57 -12.55
CA LEU A 21 -0.13 -6.44 -11.76
C LEU A 21 -0.25 -5.12 -12.52
N GLU A 22 0.07 -5.10 -13.82
CA GLU A 22 -0.04 -3.89 -14.65
C GLU A 22 -1.49 -3.40 -14.80
N ARG A 23 -2.47 -4.31 -14.77
CA ARG A 23 -3.90 -3.93 -14.76
C ARG A 23 -4.37 -3.47 -13.38
N ARG A 24 -3.86 -4.11 -12.32
CA ARG A 24 -4.26 -3.79 -10.95
C ARG A 24 -3.70 -2.44 -10.50
N GLU A 25 -2.44 -2.20 -10.82
CA GLU A 25 -1.66 -1.05 -10.39
C GLU A 25 -1.57 0.03 -11.50
N CYS A 26 -2.54 0.05 -12.42
CA CYS A 26 -2.53 0.92 -13.60
C CYS A 26 -2.64 2.43 -13.28
N GLU A 27 -3.06 2.78 -12.07
CA GLU A 27 -3.19 4.16 -11.62
C GLU A 27 -1.90 4.73 -10.99
N TYR A 28 -0.87 3.90 -10.81
CA TYR A 28 0.47 4.35 -10.42
C TYR A 28 1.24 4.82 -11.67
N ASP A 29 2.04 5.87 -11.52
CA ASP A 29 2.77 6.49 -12.63
C ASP A 29 4.23 6.03 -12.76
N SER A 30 4.73 5.23 -11.80
CA SER A 30 6.11 4.74 -11.81
C SER A 30 6.22 3.26 -11.44
N LYS A 31 7.14 2.58 -12.12
CA LYS A 31 7.52 1.19 -11.91
C LYS A 31 9.05 1.11 -11.89
N THR A 32 9.62 0.82 -10.72
CA THR A 32 11.07 0.93 -10.49
C THR A 32 11.63 -0.38 -9.95
N LEU A 33 12.88 -0.71 -10.32
CA LEU A 33 13.65 -1.78 -9.71
C LEU A 33 14.49 -1.22 -8.58
N VAL A 34 14.33 -1.76 -7.38
CA VAL A 34 15.03 -1.31 -6.17
C VAL A 34 15.81 -2.45 -5.52
N GLU A 35 16.76 -2.08 -4.68
CA GLU A 35 17.44 -2.99 -3.78
C GLU A 35 16.62 -3.17 -2.50
N PHE A 36 16.34 -4.41 -2.11
CA PHE A 36 15.55 -4.70 -0.91
C PHE A 36 16.41 -5.38 0.16
N TYR A 37 16.45 -4.76 1.35
CA TYR A 37 17.30 -5.17 2.46
C TYR A 37 16.47 -5.83 3.56
N THR A 38 16.83 -7.07 3.94
CA THR A 38 16.12 -7.79 5.01
C THR A 38 16.74 -7.54 6.38
N PHE A 39 15.91 -7.49 7.43
CA PHE A 39 16.37 -7.23 8.80
C PHE A 39 17.25 -8.35 9.37
N LYS A 40 17.02 -9.61 8.95
CA LYS A 40 17.67 -10.79 9.54
C LYS A 40 19.00 -11.17 8.88
N ASN A 41 19.33 -10.61 7.71
CA ASN A 41 20.62 -10.81 7.06
C ASN A 41 20.91 -9.66 6.08
N LYS A 42 22.19 -9.29 5.92
CA LYS A 42 22.71 -8.35 4.90
C LYS A 42 22.45 -8.77 3.43
N PHE A 43 21.58 -9.75 3.18
CA PHE A 43 21.20 -10.14 1.83
C PHE A 43 20.32 -9.06 1.22
N CYS A 44 20.84 -8.46 0.15
CA CYS A 44 20.12 -7.59 -0.75
C CYS A 44 19.43 -8.48 -1.80
N ILE A 45 18.11 -8.36 -1.91
CA ILE A 45 17.43 -8.83 -3.13
C ILE A 45 17.69 -7.73 -4.16
N SER A 46 18.58 -8.03 -5.11
CA SER A 46 18.81 -7.17 -6.26
C SER A 46 17.59 -7.22 -7.16
N LEU A 47 17.05 -6.05 -7.52
CA LEU A 47 16.00 -5.85 -8.53
C LEU A 47 14.59 -6.30 -8.07
N LEU A 48 14.14 -5.84 -6.90
CA LEU A 48 12.72 -5.92 -6.54
C LEU A 48 11.93 -4.87 -7.33
N LEU A 49 10.88 -5.31 -8.02
CA LEU A 49 9.97 -4.42 -8.72
C LEU A 49 8.97 -3.77 -7.74
N ILE A 50 8.87 -2.45 -7.74
CA ILE A 50 7.89 -1.69 -6.97
C ILE A 50 7.07 -0.77 -7.88
N PHE A 51 5.76 -0.70 -7.63
CA PHE A 51 4.85 0.27 -8.22
C PHE A 51 4.70 1.43 -7.24
N THR A 52 4.95 2.65 -7.69
CA THR A 52 4.90 3.85 -6.86
C THR A 52 4.22 4.99 -7.60
N SER A 53 3.61 5.88 -6.83
CA SER A 53 3.03 7.13 -7.31
C SER A 53 3.98 8.28 -7.01
N THR A 54 4.18 9.18 -7.96
CA THR A 54 4.89 10.45 -7.72
C THR A 54 3.91 11.58 -7.36
N PRO A 55 4.40 12.70 -6.78
CA PRO A 55 3.60 13.91 -6.58
C PRO A 55 3.23 14.68 -7.86
N ASP A 56 3.64 14.21 -9.04
CA ASP A 56 3.32 14.87 -10.31
C ASP A 56 1.84 14.71 -10.63
N LYS A 57 1.09 15.81 -10.53
CA LYS A 57 -0.36 15.82 -10.75
C LYS A 57 -0.77 15.61 -12.21
N VAL A 58 0.18 15.72 -13.16
CA VAL A 58 -0.08 15.46 -14.57
C VAL A 58 -0.12 13.96 -14.83
N SER A 59 0.88 13.22 -14.36
CA SER A 59 0.94 11.76 -14.49
C SER A 59 0.06 11.05 -13.46
N ASN A 60 -0.03 11.57 -12.23
CA ASN A 60 -0.79 11.01 -11.14
C ASN A 60 -1.94 11.95 -10.72
N LYS A 61 -3.02 11.91 -11.50
CA LYS A 61 -4.24 12.69 -11.25
C LYS A 61 -4.93 12.41 -9.89
N TYR A 62 -4.58 11.31 -9.21
CA TYR A 62 -5.15 10.93 -7.92
C TYR A 62 -4.32 11.38 -6.72
N TYR A 63 -3.16 12.01 -6.93
CA TYR A 63 -2.37 12.55 -5.83
C TYR A 63 -3.05 13.76 -5.19
N LEU A 64 -3.61 13.56 -3.99
CA LEU A 64 -4.27 14.61 -3.21
C LEU A 64 -3.27 15.48 -2.42
N GLY A 65 -2.07 14.97 -2.17
CA GLY A 65 -1.07 15.64 -1.36
C GLY A 65 -1.16 15.31 0.14
N PRO A 66 -0.26 15.89 0.95
CA PRO A 66 -0.34 15.80 2.41
C PRO A 66 -1.59 16.54 2.90
N ALA A 67 -2.22 16.00 3.95
CA ALA A 67 -3.38 16.59 4.60
C ALA A 67 -3.29 16.41 6.13
N PRO A 68 -4.03 17.22 6.91
CA PRO A 68 -4.18 17.00 8.35
C PRO A 68 -4.74 15.61 8.66
N LEU A 69 -4.34 15.03 9.80
CA LEU A 69 -4.75 13.68 10.22
C LEU A 69 -6.29 13.54 10.26
N GLU A 70 -6.96 14.53 10.83
CA GLU A 70 -8.42 14.57 11.00
C GLU A 70 -9.15 14.60 9.65
N GLU A 71 -8.64 15.37 8.68
CA GLU A 71 -9.20 15.44 7.32
C GLU A 71 -9.04 14.10 6.60
N MET A 72 -7.85 13.48 6.69
CA MET A 72 -7.61 12.14 6.13
C MET A 72 -8.54 11.11 6.77
N ALA A 73 -8.70 11.14 8.10
CA ALA A 73 -9.56 10.21 8.81
C ALA A 73 -11.03 10.36 8.42
N MET A 74 -11.54 11.59 8.33
CA MET A 74 -12.90 11.87 7.87
C MET A 74 -13.15 11.36 6.45
N GLN A 75 -12.20 11.61 5.55
CA GLN A 75 -12.28 11.12 4.17
C GLN A 75 -12.29 9.58 4.13
N ILE A 76 -11.44 8.91 4.91
CA ILE A 76 -11.37 7.44 4.96
C ILE A 76 -12.64 6.84 5.57
N ALA A 77 -13.18 7.43 6.64
CA ALA A 77 -14.38 6.97 7.32
C ALA A 77 -15.62 6.97 6.41
N THR A 78 -15.73 7.98 5.53
CA THR A 78 -16.92 8.21 4.69
C THR A 78 -16.78 7.68 3.26
N ALA A 79 -15.55 7.44 2.77
CA ALA A 79 -15.32 6.99 1.40
C ALA A 79 -15.68 5.51 1.18
N SER A 80 -16.35 5.24 0.06
CA SER A 80 -16.64 3.90 -0.44
C SER A 80 -16.43 3.81 -1.95
N GLY A 81 -16.13 2.61 -2.44
CA GLY A 81 -15.93 2.36 -3.86
C GLY A 81 -16.31 0.93 -4.26
N PRO A 82 -16.02 0.51 -5.50
CA PRO A 82 -16.36 -0.82 -6.01
C PRO A 82 -15.78 -1.99 -5.20
N ARG A 83 -14.77 -1.72 -4.37
CA ARG A 83 -14.07 -2.71 -3.51
C ARG A 83 -14.52 -2.67 -2.05
N GLY A 84 -15.53 -1.86 -1.70
CA GLY A 84 -16.03 -1.69 -0.34
C GLY A 84 -15.65 -0.33 0.27
N ASN A 85 -15.77 -0.23 1.59
CA ASN A 85 -15.43 0.97 2.34
C ASN A 85 -13.92 1.16 2.49
N ASN A 86 -13.45 2.41 2.48
CA ASN A 86 -12.02 2.70 2.58
C ASN A 86 -11.45 2.39 3.98
N TRP A 87 -12.22 2.61 5.04
CA TRP A 87 -11.79 2.28 6.40
C TRP A 87 -11.46 0.79 6.59
N GLU A 88 -12.14 -0.13 5.88
CA GLU A 88 -11.82 -1.56 5.95
C GLU A 88 -10.42 -1.85 5.42
N TYR A 89 -9.99 -1.13 4.37
CA TYR A 89 -8.65 -1.28 3.82
C TYR A 89 -7.60 -0.87 4.84
N LEU A 90 -7.80 0.27 5.51
CA LEU A 90 -6.87 0.76 6.54
C LEU A 90 -6.75 -0.23 7.71
N PHE A 91 -7.87 -0.78 8.20
CA PHE A 91 -7.83 -1.74 9.32
C PHE A 91 -7.21 -3.08 8.91
N LYS A 92 -7.43 -3.54 7.68
CA LYS A 92 -6.75 -4.73 7.14
C LYS A 92 -5.24 -4.49 7.04
N LEU A 93 -4.83 -3.28 6.66
CA LEU A 93 -3.41 -2.91 6.58
C LEU A 93 -2.76 -2.88 7.97
N GLU A 94 -3.37 -2.19 8.93
CA GLU A 94 -2.89 -2.13 10.33
C GLU A 94 -2.76 -3.54 10.92
N LYS A 95 -3.79 -4.39 10.76
CA LYS A 95 -3.75 -5.79 11.19
C LYS A 95 -2.62 -6.56 10.50
N ALA A 96 -2.48 -6.44 9.18
CA ALA A 96 -1.45 -7.16 8.44
C ALA A 96 -0.03 -6.77 8.86
N MET A 97 0.20 -5.49 9.19
CA MET A 97 1.47 -5.02 9.75
C MET A 97 1.71 -5.61 11.14
N HIS A 98 0.70 -5.57 12.02
CA HIS A 98 0.80 -6.15 13.35
C HIS A 98 1.07 -7.67 13.31
N ASP A 99 0.40 -8.41 12.42
CA ASP A 99 0.57 -9.86 12.23
C ASP A 99 2.02 -10.25 11.83
N ILE A 100 2.78 -9.32 11.23
CA ILE A 100 4.20 -9.52 10.87
C ILE A 100 5.16 -8.88 11.88
N GLU A 101 4.67 -8.63 13.11
CA GLU A 101 5.43 -8.01 14.22
C GLU A 101 6.01 -6.65 13.84
N HIS A 102 5.26 -5.86 13.06
CA HIS A 102 5.64 -4.51 12.68
C HIS A 102 4.55 -3.50 12.98
N GLU A 103 4.93 -2.40 13.59
CA GLU A 103 4.05 -1.28 13.87
C GLU A 103 4.56 -0.04 13.12
N GLU A 104 3.62 0.68 12.49
CA GLU A 104 3.87 1.94 11.82
C GLU A 104 2.99 3.00 12.48
N ASN A 105 3.62 3.91 13.24
CA ASN A 105 2.91 4.85 14.10
C ASN A 105 1.86 5.65 13.34
N PHE A 106 2.19 6.10 12.13
CA PHE A 106 1.26 6.87 11.31
C PHE A 106 0.01 6.07 10.92
N VAL A 107 0.17 4.78 10.59
CA VAL A 107 -0.96 3.90 10.26
C VAL A 107 -1.86 3.67 11.48
N ILE A 108 -1.25 3.45 12.65
CA ILE A 108 -1.96 3.24 13.91
C ILE A 108 -2.71 4.51 14.33
N GLU A 109 -2.05 5.67 14.29
CA GLU A 109 -2.67 6.97 14.61
C GLU A 109 -3.84 7.28 13.68
N LEU A 110 -3.68 7.07 12.37
CA LEU A 110 -4.73 7.28 11.39
C LEU A 110 -5.90 6.30 11.59
N ALA A 111 -5.62 5.02 11.87
CA ALA A 111 -6.66 4.02 12.14
C ALA A 111 -7.46 4.37 13.40
N ASN A 112 -6.80 4.81 14.46
CA ASN A 112 -7.45 5.27 15.68
C ASN A 112 -8.32 6.50 15.44
N GLU A 113 -7.85 7.45 14.62
CA GLU A 113 -8.66 8.62 14.29
C GLU A 113 -9.90 8.22 13.47
N VAL A 114 -9.78 7.29 12.52
CA VAL A 114 -10.93 6.74 11.76
C VAL A 114 -11.93 6.03 12.68
N ARG A 115 -11.47 5.26 13.69
CA ARG A 115 -12.37 4.61 14.67
C ARG A 115 -13.24 5.63 15.41
N LYS A 116 -12.64 6.76 15.84
CA LYS A 116 -13.38 7.85 16.48
C LYS A 116 -14.47 8.42 15.57
N GLN A 117 -14.18 8.60 14.28
CA GLN A 117 -15.15 9.12 13.32
C GLN A 117 -16.30 8.15 13.02
N LEU A 118 -16.08 6.85 13.20
CA LEU A 118 -17.08 5.80 12.97
C LEU A 118 -17.87 5.42 14.23
N ASP A 119 -17.63 6.08 15.36
CA ASP A 119 -18.13 5.70 16.69
C ASP A 119 -17.84 4.23 17.04
N LEU A 120 -16.73 3.68 16.52
CA LEU A 120 -16.29 2.32 16.82
C LEU A 120 -15.43 2.31 18.10
N PRO A 121 -15.59 1.31 18.98
CA PRO A 121 -14.82 1.19 20.21
C PRO A 121 -13.33 0.95 19.97
#